data_AF-A0A366NEY3-F1
#
_entry.id   AF-A0A366NEY3-F1
#
_cell.length_a   1.000
_cell.length_b   1.000
_cell.length_c   1.000
_cell.angle_alpha   90.00
_cell.angle_beta   90.00
_cell.angle_gamma   90.00
#
_symmetry.space_group_name_H-M   'P 1'
#
loop_
_entity.id
_entity.type
_entity.pdbx_description
1 polymer ?
#
loop_
_entity_poly.entity_id
_entity_poly.type
_entity_poly.pdbx_seq_one_letter_code
_entity_poly.pdbx_strand_id
1 'polypeptide(L)'
;MLAKHHLWRLRFDSATSIGRAVNALPSPLGQIPLQQPVSKLSIDDTGSVQSFRRLYEDIHYDNDPMYEDKPVWYPSPGDGGERHPAPDPLRLHYDKTETHDRILQVFAALNKIQTFSLTLPLAEADYDGDWRGSGDNWADCYDLTALDEIATTFHYAFTNSPAFQHVTDLRLQVPSTHYIGELANALDMEARTRLKHLQVVIMDQTGSCGNRDFSSRADPNHRDDMADGVIDDDPEEEDEANFPYSNVQRMYPNRKHQEALWAFVRCCHNLEALYIQGSHFLDLDLLGWSTATDSKWQGLQVLALSRVYVSPDSLLDLIRLHPEVQGTSRLCRISLDDVKMREGKWALVFNYLNDECSDLECGSMRM
;
A
#
# COMPACT_ATOMS: atom_id res chain seq x y z
N MET A 1 13.83 -6.40 28.17
CA MET A 1 14.00 -4.95 28.46
C MET A 1 13.28 -4.09 27.40
N LEU A 2 12.08 -4.48 26.93
CA LEU A 2 11.24 -3.72 25.97
C LEU A 2 10.13 -2.89 26.64
N ALA A 3 9.69 -3.31 27.83
CA ALA A 3 8.65 -2.62 28.60
C ALA A 3 9.00 -1.18 29.05
N LYS A 4 10.24 -0.71 28.82
CA LYS A 4 10.66 0.69 29.07
C LYS A 4 10.73 1.53 27.79
N HIS A 5 10.54 0.93 26.62
CA HIS A 5 10.63 1.62 25.34
C HIS A 5 9.24 1.91 24.81
N HIS A 6 8.97 3.18 24.51
CA HIS A 6 7.72 3.61 23.88
C HIS A 6 7.63 3.25 22.39
N LEU A 7 8.72 2.73 21.81
CA LEU A 7 8.82 2.41 20.39
C LEU A 7 9.09 0.92 20.22
N TRP A 8 8.12 0.22 19.63
CA TRP A 8 8.15 -1.22 19.42
C TRP A 8 8.21 -1.50 17.93
N ARG A 9 9.16 -2.36 17.54
CA ARG A 9 9.29 -2.88 16.18
C ARG A 9 9.22 -4.39 16.27
N LEU A 10 8.18 -4.98 15.71
CA LEU A 10 7.95 -6.42 15.69
C LEU A 10 8.22 -6.92 14.28
N ARG A 11 9.30 -7.69 14.13
CA ARG A 11 9.56 -8.44 12.91
C ARG A 11 8.67 -9.67 12.90
N PHE A 12 7.71 -9.74 11.98
CA PHE A 12 6.68 -10.77 11.89
C PHE A 12 7.30 -12.16 11.76
N ASP A 13 8.33 -12.29 10.91
CA ASP A 13 9.03 -13.55 10.67
C ASP A 13 10.06 -13.93 11.74
N SER A 14 10.19 -13.11 12.79
CA SER A 14 11.15 -13.33 13.86
C SER A 14 10.46 -13.79 15.15
N ALA A 15 10.47 -15.10 15.39
CA ALA A 15 10.02 -15.69 16.66
C ALA A 15 10.73 -15.07 17.88
N THR A 16 11.99 -14.65 17.73
CA THR A 16 12.72 -13.92 18.77
C THR A 16 12.16 -12.52 19.00
N SER A 17 11.84 -11.77 17.94
CA SER A 17 11.25 -10.43 18.05
C SER A 17 9.91 -10.48 18.77
N ILE A 18 9.04 -11.40 18.36
CA ILE A 18 7.69 -11.55 18.92
C ILE A 18 7.75 -12.10 20.34
N GLY A 19 8.59 -13.13 20.58
CA GLY A 19 8.79 -13.67 21.92
C GLY A 19 9.31 -12.62 22.91
N ARG A 20 10.15 -11.69 22.47
CA ARG A 20 10.59 -10.56 23.32
C ARG A 20 9.46 -9.59 23.66
N ALA A 21 8.51 -9.37 22.77
CA ALA A 21 7.34 -8.54 23.02
C ALA A 21 6.37 -9.22 23.99
N VAL A 22 6.06 -10.50 23.76
CA VAL A 22 5.23 -11.32 24.66
C VAL A 22 5.84 -11.39 26.07
N ASN A 23 7.14 -11.62 26.18
CA ASN A 23 7.85 -11.64 27.46
C ASN A 23 7.91 -10.27 28.16
N ALA A 24 7.61 -9.18 27.47
CA ALA A 24 7.49 -7.85 28.05
C ALA A 24 6.07 -7.55 28.57
N LEU A 25 5.09 -8.39 28.27
CA LEU A 25 3.72 -8.23 28.73
C LEU A 25 3.60 -8.58 30.22
N PRO A 26 2.71 -7.90 30.98
CA PRO A 26 2.48 -8.20 32.39
C PRO A 26 1.83 -9.58 32.62
N SER A 27 1.11 -10.09 31.61
CA SER A 27 0.51 -11.42 31.61
C SER A 27 0.75 -12.08 30.25
N PRO A 28 1.20 -13.34 30.21
CA PRO A 28 1.38 -14.09 28.95
C PRO A 28 0.10 -14.23 28.14
N LEU A 29 -1.07 -14.13 28.79
CA LEU A 29 -2.38 -14.28 28.15
C LEU A 29 -3.00 -12.93 27.75
N GLY A 30 -2.27 -11.82 27.85
CA GLY A 30 -2.78 -10.48 27.55
C GLY A 30 -3.90 -9.98 28.47
N GLN A 31 -4.25 -10.72 29.53
CA GLN A 31 -5.34 -10.39 30.45
C GLN A 31 -5.08 -9.14 31.30
N ILE A 32 -3.81 -8.78 31.48
CA ILE A 32 -3.41 -7.59 32.21
C ILE A 32 -2.82 -6.61 31.19
N PRO A 33 -3.50 -5.50 30.93
CA PRO A 33 -3.01 -4.51 29.98
C PRO A 33 -1.67 -3.89 30.42
N LEU A 34 -0.83 -3.58 29.44
CA LEU A 34 0.44 -2.89 29.63
C LEU A 34 0.16 -1.47 30.15
N GLN A 35 0.65 -1.18 31.35
CA GLN A 35 0.44 0.12 32.01
C GLN A 35 1.15 1.28 31.29
N GLN A 36 2.26 1.00 30.59
CA GLN A 36 2.98 2.01 29.84
C GLN A 36 2.48 2.10 28.39
N PRO A 37 2.26 3.30 27.85
CA PRO A 37 1.85 3.47 26.46
C PRO A 37 3.00 3.15 25.50
N VAL A 38 2.66 2.49 24.39
CA VAL A 38 3.56 2.32 23.25
C VAL A 38 3.25 3.46 22.28
N SER A 39 4.09 4.48 22.21
CA SER A 39 3.84 5.61 21.30
C SER A 39 3.86 5.17 19.83
N LYS A 40 4.77 4.25 19.47
CA LYS A 40 4.89 3.77 18.08
C LYS A 40 5.04 2.25 18.03
N LEU A 41 4.17 1.60 17.26
CA LEU A 41 4.24 0.19 16.93
C LEU A 41 4.45 0.03 15.41
N SER A 42 5.47 -0.72 15.03
CA SER A 42 5.74 -1.09 13.64
C SER A 42 5.77 -2.61 13.53
N ILE A 43 5.05 -3.16 12.55
CA ILE A 43 5.12 -4.56 12.17
C ILE A 43 5.65 -4.63 10.74
N ASP A 44 6.77 -5.33 10.56
CA ASP A 44 7.47 -5.48 9.30
C ASP A 44 8.07 -6.89 9.18
N ASP A 45 8.90 -7.12 8.16
CA ASP A 45 9.58 -8.40 7.95
C ASP A 45 8.57 -9.55 7.86
N THR A 46 7.61 -9.36 6.96
CA THR A 46 6.54 -10.27 6.56
C THR A 46 6.91 -11.01 5.26
N GLY A 47 8.22 -11.21 5.04
CA GLY A 47 8.77 -11.73 3.79
C GLY A 47 8.29 -13.14 3.46
N SER A 48 7.92 -13.95 4.45
CA SER A 48 7.37 -15.29 4.23
C SER A 48 6.04 -15.30 3.46
N VAL A 49 5.36 -14.15 3.38
CA VAL A 49 4.11 -13.98 2.64
C VAL A 49 4.37 -13.94 1.14
N GLN A 50 5.55 -13.51 0.72
CA GLN A 50 6.01 -13.58 -0.66
C GLN A 50 6.75 -14.90 -0.84
N SER A 51 6.07 -15.88 -1.42
CA SER A 51 6.48 -17.27 -1.25
C SER A 51 6.92 -17.95 -2.54
N PHE A 52 6.70 -17.36 -3.72
CA PHE A 52 7.10 -17.96 -4.99
C PHE A 52 7.25 -16.92 -6.10
N ARG A 53 7.84 -17.35 -7.22
CA ARG A 53 7.83 -16.58 -8.48
C ARG A 53 6.97 -17.28 -9.50
N ARG A 54 6.38 -16.48 -10.37
CA ARG A 54 5.74 -16.97 -11.57
C ARG A 54 6.66 -16.68 -12.74
N LEU A 55 7.01 -17.71 -13.50
CA LEU A 55 7.75 -17.56 -14.75
C LEU A 55 6.77 -17.49 -15.90
N TYR A 56 7.11 -16.66 -16.88
CA TYR A 56 6.43 -16.53 -18.15
C TYR A 56 7.42 -17.04 -19.21
N GLU A 57 7.33 -18.33 -19.58
CA GLU A 57 8.18 -18.96 -20.60
C GLU A 57 7.79 -18.49 -22.03
N ASP A 58 8.77 -18.55 -22.96
CA ASP A 58 8.76 -18.06 -24.35
C ASP A 58 7.36 -17.87 -24.97
N ILE A 59 7.00 -16.61 -25.23
CA ILE A 59 5.81 -16.19 -25.97
C ILE A 59 6.06 -16.51 -27.46
N HIS A 60 5.94 -17.78 -27.86
CA HIS A 60 5.93 -18.17 -29.27
C HIS A 60 4.53 -17.96 -29.87
N TYR A 61 4.38 -16.86 -30.61
CA TYR A 61 3.17 -16.43 -31.35
C TYR A 61 2.71 -17.38 -32.49
N ASP A 62 3.13 -18.64 -32.50
CA ASP A 62 2.68 -19.61 -33.49
C ASP A 62 1.50 -20.43 -32.93
N ASN A 63 0.35 -19.78 -32.73
CA ASN A 63 -0.98 -20.41 -32.57
C ASN A 63 -1.05 -21.64 -31.62
N ASP A 64 -0.27 -21.69 -30.54
CA ASP A 64 -0.37 -22.78 -29.57
C ASP A 64 -1.36 -22.37 -28.46
N PRO A 65 -2.56 -22.97 -28.37
CA PRO A 65 -3.60 -22.59 -27.42
C PRO A 65 -3.33 -23.09 -25.99
N MET A 66 -2.09 -23.40 -25.65
CA MET A 66 -1.71 -23.84 -24.31
C MET A 66 -0.53 -23.01 -23.77
N TYR A 67 -0.88 -21.86 -23.21
CA TYR A 67 -0.10 -21.29 -22.11
C TYR A 67 -0.10 -22.31 -20.96
N GLU A 68 0.99 -23.07 -20.78
CA GLU A 68 1.20 -23.78 -19.52
C GLU A 68 1.73 -22.78 -18.49
N ASP A 69 0.79 -22.14 -17.79
CA ASP A 69 1.04 -21.35 -16.60
C ASP A 69 1.73 -22.20 -15.52
N LYS A 70 3.07 -22.23 -15.55
CA LYS A 70 3.88 -22.98 -14.59
C LYS A 70 4.45 -22.03 -13.56
N PRO A 71 3.82 -21.90 -12.37
CA PRO A 71 4.51 -21.28 -11.25
C PRO A 71 5.81 -22.07 -10.97
N VAL A 72 6.91 -21.37 -10.74
CA VAL A 72 8.21 -21.97 -10.43
C VAL A 72 8.70 -21.36 -9.13
N TRP A 73 8.93 -22.22 -8.15
CA TRP A 73 9.34 -21.75 -6.84
C TRP A 73 10.84 -21.51 -6.83
N TYR A 74 11.21 -20.32 -6.39
CA TYR A 74 12.58 -20.01 -6.01
C TYR A 74 12.61 -19.94 -4.48
N PRO A 75 13.51 -20.69 -3.81
CA PRO A 75 13.79 -20.45 -2.41
C PRO A 75 14.28 -19.02 -2.21
N SER A 76 14.10 -18.49 -1.00
CA SER A 76 14.53 -17.15 -0.60
C SER A 76 15.97 -16.83 -1.04
N PRO A 77 16.34 -15.54 -1.23
CA PRO A 77 17.65 -15.15 -1.75
C PRO A 77 18.78 -15.69 -0.84
N GLY A 78 19.44 -16.77 -1.26
CA GLY A 78 20.47 -17.44 -0.45
C GLY A 78 20.71 -18.90 -0.81
N ASP A 79 19.70 -19.60 -1.30
CA ASP A 79 19.83 -20.97 -1.82
C ASP A 79 20.02 -20.89 -3.34
N GLY A 80 21.18 -21.39 -3.82
CA GLY A 80 21.63 -21.23 -5.20
C GLY A 80 20.54 -21.49 -6.25
N GLY A 81 20.57 -20.72 -7.34
CA GLY A 81 19.50 -20.51 -8.32
C GLY A 81 19.08 -21.72 -9.17
N GLU A 82 18.87 -22.89 -8.55
CA GLU A 82 18.21 -24.02 -9.18
C GLU A 82 16.69 -23.77 -9.26
N ARG A 83 16.14 -23.89 -10.47
CA ARG A 83 14.69 -23.83 -10.70
C ARG A 83 14.06 -25.09 -10.15
N HIS A 84 13.09 -24.97 -9.24
CA HIS A 84 12.29 -26.08 -8.78
C HIS A 84 10.83 -25.91 -9.24
N PRO A 85 10.15 -27.00 -9.67
CA PRO A 85 8.70 -26.95 -9.89
C PRO A 85 8.05 -26.33 -8.66
N ALA A 86 7.12 -25.38 -8.83
CA ALA A 86 6.49 -24.81 -7.65
C ALA A 86 5.87 -25.92 -6.79
N PRO A 87 5.96 -25.82 -5.45
CA PRO A 87 5.09 -26.59 -4.58
C PRO A 87 3.67 -26.48 -5.13
N ASP A 88 2.93 -27.59 -5.11
CA ASP A 88 1.49 -27.59 -5.34
C ASP A 88 0.88 -26.34 -4.64
N PRO A 89 0.02 -25.54 -5.28
CA PRO A 89 -0.62 -24.38 -4.65
C PRO A 89 -1.28 -24.74 -3.31
N LEU A 90 -1.71 -26.01 -3.13
CA LEU A 90 -2.23 -26.56 -1.87
C LEU A 90 -1.15 -26.88 -0.82
N ARG A 91 0.13 -26.72 -1.14
CA ARG A 91 1.33 -26.98 -0.33
C ARG A 91 2.20 -25.74 -0.10
N LEU A 92 1.80 -24.56 -0.60
CA LEU A 92 2.33 -23.30 -0.08
C LEU A 92 1.83 -23.19 1.37
N HIS A 93 2.61 -23.73 2.30
CA HIS A 93 2.19 -23.89 3.69
C HIS A 93 2.63 -22.67 4.49
N TYR A 94 1.77 -21.66 4.51
CA TYR A 94 1.88 -20.59 5.48
C TYR A 94 1.48 -21.09 6.88
N ASP A 95 2.42 -21.74 7.58
CA ASP A 95 2.19 -22.22 8.95
C ASP A 95 2.71 -21.25 9.98
N LYS A 96 1.98 -20.16 10.16
CA LYS A 96 2.34 -19.12 11.13
C LYS A 96 1.30 -18.93 12.22
N THR A 97 0.44 -19.92 12.45
CA THR A 97 -0.59 -19.92 13.49
C THR A 97 -0.05 -19.44 14.84
N GLU A 98 1.05 -20.01 15.33
CA GLU A 98 1.64 -19.60 16.63
C GLU A 98 2.14 -18.14 16.61
N THR A 99 2.65 -17.68 15.47
CA THR A 99 3.12 -16.30 15.27
C THR A 99 1.94 -15.33 15.34
N HIS A 100 0.85 -15.65 14.65
CA HIS A 100 -0.41 -14.91 14.70
C HIS A 100 -0.96 -14.84 16.13
N ASP A 101 -1.08 -15.98 16.82
CA ASP A 101 -1.57 -16.04 18.20
C ASP A 101 -0.77 -15.15 19.16
N ARG A 102 0.56 -15.15 19.02
CA ARG A 102 1.43 -14.31 19.84
C ARG A 102 1.27 -12.82 19.53
N ILE A 103 1.05 -12.46 18.27
CA ILE A 103 0.76 -11.08 17.88
C ILE A 103 -0.59 -10.63 18.44
N LEU A 104 -1.61 -11.48 18.39
CA LEU A 104 -2.91 -11.22 19.00
C LEU A 104 -2.79 -11.01 20.52
N GLN A 105 -1.96 -11.81 21.21
CA GLN A 105 -1.66 -11.60 22.64
C GLN A 105 -1.03 -10.23 22.91
N VAL A 106 -0.12 -9.78 22.04
CA VAL A 106 0.46 -8.44 22.14
C VAL A 106 -0.63 -7.39 21.97
N PHE A 107 -1.47 -7.47 20.94
CA PHE A 107 -2.54 -6.50 20.73
C PHE A 107 -3.56 -6.44 21.87
N ALA A 108 -3.94 -7.59 22.43
CA ALA A 108 -4.85 -7.66 23.58
C ALA A 108 -4.28 -6.96 24.82
N ALA A 109 -2.95 -6.97 24.98
CA ALA A 109 -2.28 -6.34 26.11
C ALA A 109 -2.00 -4.85 25.91
N LEU A 110 -2.04 -4.32 24.68
CA LEU A 110 -1.75 -2.90 24.42
C LEU A 110 -2.94 -2.02 24.81
N ASN A 111 -2.68 -0.93 25.53
CA ASN A 111 -3.70 0.04 25.93
C ASN A 111 -3.73 1.29 25.04
N LYS A 112 -2.59 1.66 24.45
CA LYS A 112 -2.46 2.91 23.70
C LYS A 112 -1.35 2.81 22.68
N ILE A 113 -1.69 3.11 21.42
CA ILE A 113 -0.77 3.32 20.30
C ILE A 113 -1.09 4.68 19.67
N GLN A 114 -0.07 5.51 19.40
CA GLN A 114 -0.27 6.78 18.68
C GLN A 114 0.07 6.65 17.20
N THR A 115 1.15 5.93 16.90
CA THR A 115 1.59 5.63 15.53
C THR A 115 1.57 4.13 15.31
N PHE A 116 0.85 3.68 14.29
CA PHE A 116 0.85 2.30 13.85
C PHE A 116 1.37 2.20 12.41
N SER A 117 2.25 1.23 12.17
CA SER A 117 2.81 0.95 10.85
C SER A 117 2.76 -0.55 10.55
N LEU A 118 2.24 -0.89 9.38
CA LEU A 118 2.29 -2.24 8.79
C LEU A 118 3.01 -2.17 7.45
N THR A 119 4.01 -3.03 7.28
CA THR A 119 4.70 -3.22 6.00
C THR A 119 4.60 -4.67 5.55
N LEU A 120 3.90 -4.88 4.43
CA LEU A 120 3.84 -6.14 3.69
C LEU A 120 4.92 -6.15 2.59
N PRO A 121 5.33 -7.33 2.11
CA PRO A 121 6.46 -7.41 1.18
C PRO A 121 6.13 -6.81 -0.19
N LEU A 122 7.17 -6.26 -0.80
CA LEU A 122 7.20 -5.78 -2.18
C LEU A 122 7.20 -7.00 -3.12
N ALA A 123 6.31 -7.02 -4.11
CA ALA A 123 6.44 -7.92 -5.24
C ALA A 123 7.03 -7.14 -6.41
N GLU A 124 8.13 -7.63 -6.95
CA GLU A 124 8.76 -7.09 -8.15
C GLU A 124 8.51 -8.06 -9.32
N ALA A 125 8.59 -7.53 -10.52
CA ALA A 125 8.70 -8.33 -11.73
C ALA A 125 10.05 -8.02 -12.38
N ASP A 126 10.50 -8.91 -13.25
CA ASP A 126 11.56 -8.64 -14.22
C ASP A 126 11.03 -8.77 -15.64
N TYR A 127 11.48 -7.85 -16.48
CA TYR A 127 11.13 -7.78 -17.89
C TYR A 127 12.38 -7.38 -18.68
N ASP A 128 12.87 -8.32 -19.49
CA ASP A 128 14.13 -8.17 -20.23
C ASP A 128 14.00 -7.24 -21.44
N GLY A 129 12.79 -6.79 -21.80
CA GLY A 129 12.56 -5.80 -22.85
C GLY A 129 12.80 -6.30 -24.29
N ASP A 130 13.50 -7.42 -24.46
CA ASP A 130 13.62 -8.13 -25.72
C ASP A 130 12.65 -9.31 -25.71
N TRP A 131 11.45 -9.10 -26.25
CA TRP A 131 10.45 -10.15 -26.50
C TRP A 131 10.94 -11.25 -27.45
N ARG A 132 12.14 -11.11 -28.05
CA ARG A 132 12.84 -12.14 -28.84
C ARG A 132 14.03 -12.75 -28.10
N GLY A 133 14.38 -12.23 -26.92
CA GLY A 133 15.43 -12.76 -26.07
C GLY A 133 14.88 -13.90 -25.21
N SER A 134 15.66 -14.97 -25.06
CA SER A 134 15.33 -16.15 -24.23
C SER A 134 15.44 -15.87 -22.72
N GLY A 135 15.18 -14.64 -22.29
CA GLY A 135 15.20 -14.23 -20.89
C GLY A 135 13.87 -14.57 -20.23
N ASP A 136 13.91 -15.30 -19.12
CA ASP A 136 12.70 -15.63 -18.36
C ASP A 136 12.09 -14.34 -17.77
N ASN A 137 10.94 -13.92 -18.29
CA ASN A 137 10.12 -12.89 -17.64
C ASN A 137 9.50 -13.50 -16.37
N TRP A 138 9.51 -12.77 -15.26
CA TRP A 138 8.98 -13.30 -14.00
C TRP A 138 8.31 -12.25 -13.13
N ALA A 139 7.40 -12.68 -12.27
CA ALA A 139 6.76 -11.87 -11.23
C ALA A 139 6.87 -12.59 -9.89
N ASP A 140 7.26 -11.87 -8.84
CA ASP A 140 7.09 -12.36 -7.48
C ASP A 140 5.60 -12.43 -7.14
N CYS A 141 5.21 -13.49 -6.43
CA CYS A 141 3.84 -13.75 -6.06
C CYS A 141 3.70 -13.94 -4.54
N TYR A 142 2.46 -13.78 -4.08
CA TYR A 142 2.11 -13.88 -2.67
C TYR A 142 1.44 -15.21 -2.36
N ASP A 143 1.68 -15.75 -1.18
CA ASP A 143 0.78 -16.72 -0.58
C ASP A 143 -0.52 -15.98 -0.19
N LEU A 144 -1.60 -16.24 -0.92
CA LEU A 144 -2.88 -15.56 -0.68
C LEU A 144 -3.48 -15.95 0.68
N THR A 145 -3.29 -17.20 1.12
CA THR A 145 -3.75 -17.64 2.45
C THR A 145 -2.99 -16.89 3.54
N ALA A 146 -1.67 -16.69 3.36
CA ALA A 146 -0.88 -15.86 4.26
C ALA A 146 -1.39 -14.42 4.37
N LEU A 147 -1.70 -13.80 3.22
CA LEU A 147 -2.24 -12.44 3.18
C LEU A 147 -3.59 -12.36 3.91
N ASP A 148 -4.47 -13.34 3.71
CA ASP A 148 -5.79 -13.39 4.34
C ASP A 148 -5.69 -13.59 5.86
N GLU A 149 -4.78 -14.44 6.33
CA GLU A 149 -4.53 -14.64 7.77
C GLU A 149 -3.95 -13.38 8.43
N ILE A 150 -3.07 -12.67 7.74
CA ILE A 150 -2.54 -11.37 8.18
C ILE A 150 -3.67 -10.33 8.23
N ALA A 151 -4.45 -10.21 7.15
CA ALA A 151 -5.58 -9.28 7.11
C ALA A 151 -6.57 -9.57 8.24
N THR A 152 -6.89 -10.84 8.49
CA THR A 152 -7.75 -11.29 9.60
C THR A 152 -7.17 -10.91 10.97
N THR A 153 -5.87 -11.07 11.15
CA THR A 153 -5.18 -10.72 12.41
C THR A 153 -5.26 -9.23 12.70
N PHE A 154 -5.06 -8.39 11.69
CA PHE A 154 -5.16 -6.95 11.83
C PHE A 154 -6.60 -6.46 11.92
N HIS A 155 -7.52 -7.10 11.22
CA HIS A 155 -8.94 -6.87 11.40
C HIS A 155 -9.33 -7.12 12.87
N TYR A 156 -8.91 -8.25 13.44
CA TYR A 156 -9.13 -8.52 14.85
C TYR A 156 -8.50 -7.43 15.73
N ALA A 157 -7.26 -7.04 15.45
CA ALA A 157 -6.56 -6.01 16.23
C ALA A 157 -7.30 -4.67 16.22
N PHE A 158 -7.74 -4.21 15.06
CA PHE A 158 -8.45 -2.92 14.90
C PHE A 158 -9.82 -2.94 15.54
N THR A 159 -10.51 -4.08 15.53
CA THR A 159 -11.83 -4.21 16.14
C THR A 159 -11.78 -4.42 17.66
N ASN A 160 -10.80 -5.19 18.17
CA ASN A 160 -10.82 -5.69 19.55
C ASN A 160 -9.77 -5.06 20.47
N SER A 161 -8.68 -4.50 19.94
CA SER A 161 -7.66 -3.89 20.80
C SER A 161 -7.99 -2.44 21.11
N PRO A 162 -8.13 -2.06 22.40
CA PRO A 162 -8.45 -0.69 22.79
C PRO A 162 -7.34 0.30 22.40
N ALA A 163 -6.11 -0.19 22.15
CA ALA A 163 -5.00 0.65 21.77
C ALA A 163 -5.21 1.43 20.47
N PHE A 164 -5.98 0.86 19.52
CA PHE A 164 -6.20 1.47 18.20
C PHE A 164 -7.13 2.68 18.24
N GLN A 165 -7.94 2.84 19.30
CA GLN A 165 -8.77 4.02 19.50
C GLN A 165 -7.95 5.31 19.68
N HIS A 166 -6.65 5.18 19.96
CA HIS A 166 -5.73 6.30 20.20
C HIS A 166 -4.80 6.59 19.01
N VAL A 167 -4.90 5.83 17.92
CA VAL A 167 -4.03 6.01 16.76
C VAL A 167 -4.37 7.32 16.06
N THR A 168 -3.32 8.09 15.75
CA THR A 168 -3.41 9.37 15.02
C THR A 168 -2.50 9.40 13.78
N ASP A 169 -1.55 8.48 13.69
CA ASP A 169 -0.65 8.30 12.55
C ASP A 169 -0.73 6.83 12.12
N LEU A 170 -1.28 6.59 10.93
CA LEU A 170 -1.45 5.27 10.35
C LEU A 170 -0.63 5.15 9.06
N ARG A 171 0.20 4.11 8.99
CA ARG A 171 1.06 3.84 7.82
C ARG A 171 0.85 2.42 7.35
N LEU A 172 0.33 2.27 6.13
CA LEU A 172 0.03 0.99 5.53
C LEU A 172 0.83 0.85 4.24
N GLN A 173 1.66 -0.18 4.16
CA GLN A 173 2.30 -0.60 2.92
C GLN A 173 1.78 -2.00 2.61
N VAL A 174 0.91 -2.12 1.61
CA VAL A 174 0.15 -3.35 1.31
C VAL A 174 0.22 -3.69 -0.17
N PRO A 175 -0.02 -4.95 -0.58
CA PRO A 175 0.13 -5.37 -1.98
C PRO A 175 -0.79 -4.62 -2.95
N SER A 176 -2.06 -4.40 -2.60
CA SER A 176 -3.04 -3.78 -3.49
C SER A 176 -4.04 -2.89 -2.77
N THR A 177 -4.76 -2.06 -3.52
CA THR A 177 -5.84 -1.19 -3.00
C THR A 177 -6.97 -1.99 -2.32
N HIS A 178 -7.19 -3.24 -2.73
CA HIS A 178 -8.12 -4.16 -2.08
C HIS A 178 -7.82 -4.35 -0.59
N TYR A 179 -6.56 -4.64 -0.24
CA TYR A 179 -6.16 -4.86 1.16
C TYR A 179 -6.21 -3.58 2.01
N ILE A 180 -6.10 -2.39 1.40
CA ILE A 180 -6.42 -1.15 2.12
C ILE A 180 -7.89 -1.13 2.51
N GLY A 181 -8.79 -1.49 1.60
CA GLY A 181 -10.22 -1.59 1.88
C GLY A 181 -10.52 -2.51 3.05
N GLU A 182 -9.98 -3.73 3.03
CA GLU A 182 -10.16 -4.73 4.10
C GLU A 182 -9.69 -4.20 5.47
N LEU A 183 -8.47 -3.66 5.52
CA LEU A 183 -7.89 -3.15 6.76
C LEU A 183 -8.58 -1.89 7.26
N ALA A 184 -8.89 -0.95 6.36
CA ALA A 184 -9.58 0.29 6.70
C ALA A 184 -10.99 0.03 7.21
N ASN A 185 -11.70 -0.94 6.62
CA ASN A 185 -13.06 -1.27 7.00
C ASN A 185 -13.17 -1.80 8.44
N ALA A 186 -12.09 -2.41 8.95
CA ALA A 186 -12.02 -2.89 10.32
C ALA A 186 -11.83 -1.79 11.38
N LEU A 187 -11.38 -0.59 10.99
CA LEU A 187 -11.33 0.58 11.88
C LEU A 187 -12.73 1.16 12.04
N ASP A 188 -13.15 1.43 13.27
CA ASP A 188 -14.40 2.16 13.52
C ASP A 188 -14.33 3.62 13.03
N MET A 189 -15.50 4.24 12.86
CA MET A 189 -15.57 5.61 12.32
C MET A 189 -14.88 6.65 13.23
N GLU A 190 -14.86 6.42 14.55
CA GLU A 190 -14.19 7.34 15.48
C GLU A 190 -12.66 7.28 15.30
N ALA A 191 -12.10 6.09 15.11
CA ALA A 191 -10.69 5.89 14.82
C ALA A 191 -10.30 6.54 13.48
N ARG A 192 -11.09 6.32 12.42
CA ARG A 192 -10.84 6.94 11.10
C ARG A 192 -10.86 8.46 11.17
N THR A 193 -11.88 9.02 11.82
CA THR A 193 -12.00 10.49 11.94
C THR A 193 -10.92 11.09 12.83
N ARG A 194 -10.32 10.34 13.77
CA ARG A 194 -9.21 10.83 14.61
C ARG A 194 -7.87 10.90 13.88
N LEU A 195 -7.71 10.19 12.76
CA LEU A 195 -6.44 10.18 12.02
C LEU A 195 -6.04 11.58 11.61
N LYS A 196 -4.79 11.93 11.94
CA LYS A 196 -4.13 13.17 11.53
C LYS A 196 -3.13 12.94 10.41
N HIS A 197 -2.48 11.78 10.39
CA HIS A 197 -1.52 11.39 9.37
C HIS A 197 -1.92 10.04 8.79
N LEU A 198 -2.03 9.99 7.47
CA LEU A 198 -2.27 8.76 6.73
C LEU A 198 -1.21 8.59 5.66
N GLN A 199 -0.53 7.45 5.69
CA GLN A 199 0.36 6.99 4.64
C GLN A 199 -0.14 5.68 4.08
N VAL A 200 -0.35 5.63 2.76
CA VAL A 200 -0.66 4.42 2.01
C VAL A 200 0.38 4.26 0.91
N VAL A 201 0.99 3.08 0.84
CA VAL A 201 1.88 2.65 -0.23
C VAL A 201 1.37 1.34 -0.79
N ILE A 202 1.13 1.29 -2.09
CA ILE A 202 0.83 0.06 -2.79
C ILE A 202 2.14 -0.58 -3.21
N MET A 203 2.38 -1.80 -2.74
CA MET A 203 3.68 -2.46 -2.75
C MET A 203 3.87 -3.40 -3.93
N ASP A 204 2.81 -3.87 -4.59
CA ASP A 204 2.97 -4.79 -5.71
C ASP A 204 3.29 -4.02 -7.00
N GLN A 205 4.54 -4.11 -7.45
CA GLN A 205 5.07 -3.44 -8.64
C GLN A 205 5.09 -4.34 -9.88
N THR A 206 4.43 -5.49 -9.83
CA THR A 206 4.25 -6.36 -11.00
C THR A 206 3.17 -5.80 -11.93
N GLY A 207 3.09 -6.31 -13.15
CA GLY A 207 2.10 -5.90 -14.13
C GLY A 207 2.48 -4.67 -14.94
N SER A 208 1.62 -4.32 -15.89
CA SER A 208 1.86 -3.17 -16.76
C SER A 208 2.01 -1.92 -15.93
N CYS A 209 3.08 -1.17 -16.20
CA CYS A 209 3.41 0.02 -15.46
C CYS A 209 3.70 -0.18 -13.96
N GLY A 210 3.56 -1.34 -13.31
CA GLY A 210 3.77 -1.49 -11.85
C GLY A 210 5.14 -1.04 -11.35
N ASN A 211 6.18 -1.21 -12.16
CA ASN A 211 7.54 -0.71 -11.92
C ASN A 211 7.89 0.41 -12.92
N ARG A 212 8.46 1.51 -12.41
CA ARG A 212 8.89 2.68 -13.20
C ARG A 212 9.90 2.34 -14.27
N ASP A 213 10.80 1.41 -13.98
CA ASP A 213 11.83 0.99 -14.93
C ASP A 213 11.18 0.33 -16.16
N PHE A 214 10.08 -0.41 -15.98
CA PHE A 214 9.30 -0.98 -17.08
C PHE A 214 8.53 0.07 -17.87
N SER A 215 7.88 1.03 -17.20
CA SER A 215 7.20 2.14 -17.89
C SER A 215 8.15 2.95 -18.79
N SER A 216 9.45 3.02 -18.45
CA SER A 216 10.45 3.70 -19.29
C SER A 216 10.92 2.86 -20.50
N ARG A 217 10.90 1.54 -20.37
CA ARG A 217 11.28 0.56 -21.42
C ARG A 217 10.12 0.18 -22.33
N ALA A 218 8.88 0.38 -21.88
CA ALA A 218 7.67 0.21 -22.66
C ALA A 218 7.67 1.15 -23.88
N ASP A 219 7.05 0.67 -24.97
CA ASP A 219 6.71 1.49 -26.15
C ASP A 219 6.13 2.84 -25.67
N PRO A 220 6.52 3.99 -26.25
CA PRO A 220 5.97 5.30 -25.91
C PRO A 220 4.43 5.37 -25.79
N ASN A 221 3.71 4.52 -26.53
CA ASN A 221 2.25 4.42 -26.50
C ASN A 221 1.71 3.55 -25.33
N HIS A 222 2.56 2.76 -24.67
CA HIS A 222 2.19 1.86 -23.56
C HIS A 222 2.75 2.33 -22.20
N ARG A 223 3.24 3.58 -22.13
CA ARG A 223 3.82 4.16 -20.90
C ARG A 223 2.78 4.68 -19.92
N ASP A 224 1.58 4.90 -20.43
CA ASP A 224 0.46 5.48 -19.73
C ASP A 224 -0.70 4.48 -19.79
N ASP A 225 -0.71 3.59 -18.81
CA ASP A 225 -1.77 2.64 -18.54
C ASP A 225 -3.18 3.28 -18.52
N MET A 226 -3.33 4.59 -18.31
CA MET A 226 -4.63 5.31 -18.33
C MET A 226 -4.84 6.17 -19.59
N ALA A 227 -3.84 6.42 -20.44
CA ALA A 227 -3.95 7.40 -21.53
C ALA A 227 -4.62 6.82 -22.80
N ASP A 228 -4.47 5.53 -23.06
CA ASP A 228 -4.89 4.93 -24.33
C ASP A 228 -6.10 4.00 -24.22
N GLY A 229 -6.75 3.92 -23.06
CA GLY A 229 -7.77 2.90 -22.83
C GLY A 229 -7.22 1.48 -22.94
N VAL A 230 -5.89 1.34 -22.95
CA VAL A 230 -5.16 0.08 -22.78
C VAL A 230 -5.39 -0.34 -21.35
N ILE A 231 -6.21 -1.36 -21.28
CA ILE A 231 -6.96 -1.81 -20.14
C ILE A 231 -6.00 -2.53 -19.21
N ASP A 232 -5.88 -2.03 -17.98
CA ASP A 232 -5.49 -2.84 -16.82
C ASP A 232 -6.63 -3.80 -16.43
N ASP A 233 -7.69 -3.87 -17.24
CA ASP A 233 -9.01 -4.35 -16.84
C ASP A 233 -9.43 -5.69 -17.45
N ASP A 234 -8.56 -6.45 -18.12
CA ASP A 234 -8.84 -7.88 -18.27
C ASP A 234 -7.59 -8.75 -18.33
N PRO A 235 -7.22 -9.44 -17.23
CA PRO A 235 -6.23 -10.51 -17.30
C PRO A 235 -6.71 -11.69 -18.18
N GLU A 236 -7.96 -11.68 -18.67
CA GLU A 236 -8.51 -12.62 -19.66
C GLU A 236 -8.47 -12.09 -21.11
N GLU A 237 -8.33 -10.79 -21.36
CA GLU A 237 -8.00 -10.27 -22.70
C GLU A 237 -6.48 -10.31 -22.86
N GLU A 238 -5.98 -11.48 -23.25
CA GLU A 238 -4.56 -11.86 -23.41
C GLU A 238 -3.74 -10.97 -24.38
N ASP A 239 -4.31 -9.92 -24.97
CA ASP A 239 -3.72 -9.22 -26.10
C ASP A 239 -2.84 -8.02 -25.73
N GLU A 240 -2.88 -7.48 -24.49
CA GLU A 240 -2.13 -6.26 -24.16
C GLU A 240 -1.48 -6.29 -22.77
N ALA A 241 -0.38 -7.05 -22.63
CA ALA A 241 0.96 -6.47 -22.43
C ALA A 241 1.94 -7.50 -21.87
N ASN A 242 3.16 -7.47 -22.40
CA ASN A 242 4.30 -8.34 -22.07
C ASN A 242 4.85 -8.20 -20.63
N PHE A 243 4.05 -7.72 -19.66
CA PHE A 243 4.49 -7.48 -18.29
C PHE A 243 4.00 -8.58 -17.34
N PRO A 244 4.90 -9.29 -16.64
CA PRO A 244 4.54 -10.29 -15.65
C PRO A 244 3.71 -9.71 -14.51
N TYR A 245 2.54 -10.29 -14.24
CA TYR A 245 1.67 -9.93 -13.12
C TYR A 245 1.82 -10.93 -11.97
N SER A 246 1.82 -10.43 -10.74
CA SER A 246 1.64 -11.29 -9.57
C SER A 246 0.24 -11.90 -9.58
N ASN A 247 0.05 -12.94 -8.76
CA ASN A 247 -1.28 -13.47 -8.51
C ASN A 247 -2.23 -12.46 -7.84
N VAL A 248 -1.72 -11.52 -7.03
CA VAL A 248 -2.53 -10.47 -6.40
C VAL A 248 -2.98 -9.43 -7.42
N GLN A 249 -2.12 -8.93 -8.31
CA GLN A 249 -2.58 -7.98 -9.34
C GLN A 249 -3.57 -8.62 -10.31
N ARG A 250 -3.43 -9.91 -10.61
CA ARG A 250 -4.44 -10.63 -11.43
C ARG A 250 -5.80 -10.74 -10.74
N MET A 251 -5.80 -11.02 -9.45
CA MET A 251 -7.04 -11.24 -8.70
C MET A 251 -7.69 -9.94 -8.23
N TYR A 252 -6.88 -8.96 -7.84
CA TYR A 252 -7.30 -7.68 -7.27
C TYR A 252 -6.55 -6.50 -7.92
N PRO A 253 -6.78 -6.22 -9.22
CA PRO A 253 -6.15 -5.09 -9.89
C PRO A 253 -6.43 -3.78 -9.16
N ASN A 254 -5.39 -2.95 -8.99
CA ASN A 254 -5.50 -1.74 -8.17
C ASN A 254 -6.64 -0.81 -8.62
N ARG A 255 -6.87 -0.68 -9.93
CA ARG A 255 -7.90 0.19 -10.50
C ARG A 255 -9.32 -0.24 -10.20
N LYS A 256 -9.58 -1.55 -10.24
CA LYS A 256 -10.90 -2.11 -9.95
C LYS A 256 -11.26 -1.99 -8.46
N HIS A 257 -10.25 -1.89 -7.59
CA HIS A 257 -10.43 -1.88 -6.14
C HIS A 257 -10.09 -0.54 -5.45
N GLN A 258 -9.68 0.49 -6.20
CA GLN A 258 -9.27 1.79 -5.63
C GLN A 258 -10.39 2.56 -4.91
N GLU A 259 -11.66 2.29 -5.23
CA GLU A 259 -12.80 2.93 -4.54
C GLU A 259 -12.76 2.70 -3.02
N ALA A 260 -12.28 1.52 -2.58
CA ALA A 260 -12.17 1.21 -1.17
C ALA A 260 -11.09 2.05 -0.46
N LEU A 261 -9.96 2.30 -1.12
CA LEU A 261 -8.93 3.24 -0.65
C LEU A 261 -9.52 4.65 -0.52
N TRP A 262 -10.22 5.12 -1.54
CA TRP A 262 -10.78 6.47 -1.55
C TRP A 262 -11.93 6.67 -0.57
N ALA A 263 -12.79 5.67 -0.40
CA ALA A 263 -13.78 5.63 0.67
C ALA A 263 -13.12 5.74 2.05
N PHE A 264 -12.00 5.06 2.27
CA PHE A 264 -11.27 5.18 3.52
C PHE A 264 -10.72 6.59 3.75
N VAL A 265 -10.03 7.16 2.75
CA VAL A 265 -9.48 8.53 2.85
C VAL A 265 -10.59 9.54 3.12
N ARG A 266 -11.75 9.44 2.44
CA ARG A 266 -12.93 10.30 2.68
C ARG A 266 -13.40 10.31 4.12
N CYS A 267 -13.31 9.19 4.85
CA CYS A 267 -13.74 9.12 6.24
C CYS A 267 -12.77 9.78 7.23
N CYS A 268 -11.58 10.18 6.79
CA CYS A 268 -10.53 10.73 7.64
C CYS A 268 -10.59 12.27 7.69
N HIS A 269 -11.63 12.81 8.31
CA HIS A 269 -11.93 14.25 8.28
C HIS A 269 -10.95 15.15 9.04
N ASN A 270 -10.11 14.63 9.94
CA ASN A 270 -9.11 15.43 10.67
C ASN A 270 -7.69 15.31 10.09
N LEU A 271 -7.55 14.84 8.84
CA LEU A 271 -6.23 14.70 8.22
C LEU A 271 -5.51 16.05 8.13
N GLU A 272 -4.28 16.03 8.61
CA GLU A 272 -3.26 17.09 8.51
C GLU A 272 -2.17 16.68 7.53
N ALA A 273 -1.93 15.38 7.31
CA ALA A 273 -0.97 14.87 6.34
C ALA A 273 -1.50 13.67 5.59
N LEU A 274 -1.38 13.70 4.26
CA LEU A 274 -1.76 12.61 3.37
C LEU A 274 -0.59 12.23 2.47
N TYR A 275 -0.20 10.96 2.50
CA TYR A 275 0.78 10.35 1.61
C TYR A 275 0.14 9.17 0.89
N ILE A 276 -0.01 9.25 -0.43
CA ILE A 276 -0.49 8.15 -1.27
C ILE A 276 0.57 7.86 -2.33
N GLN A 277 1.04 6.62 -2.38
CA GLN A 277 1.92 6.13 -3.42
C GLN A 277 1.33 4.88 -4.05
N GLY A 278 0.89 5.01 -5.30
CA GLY A 278 0.49 3.87 -6.13
C GLY A 278 1.72 3.15 -6.67
N SER A 279 1.63 1.82 -6.81
CA SER A 279 2.48 1.08 -7.73
C SER A 279 1.96 1.18 -9.15
N HIS A 280 0.65 1.33 -9.34
CA HIS A 280 -0.02 1.66 -10.61
C HIS A 280 -0.68 3.02 -10.47
N PHE A 281 -1.08 3.63 -11.58
CA PHE A 281 -1.75 4.92 -11.52
C PHE A 281 -3.14 4.79 -10.89
N LEU A 282 -3.37 5.59 -9.84
CA LEU A 282 -4.66 5.68 -9.16
C LEU A 282 -5.41 6.94 -9.60
N ASP A 283 -6.74 6.86 -9.69
CA ASP A 283 -7.61 7.97 -10.05
C ASP A 283 -8.09 8.70 -8.78
N LEU A 284 -7.49 9.85 -8.49
CA LEU A 284 -7.82 10.67 -7.33
C LEU A 284 -9.15 11.40 -7.48
N ASP A 285 -9.72 11.54 -8.68
CA ASP A 285 -11.03 12.18 -8.86
C ASP A 285 -12.14 11.35 -8.17
N LEU A 286 -11.95 10.03 -8.04
CA LEU A 286 -12.82 9.13 -7.30
C LEU A 286 -12.86 9.42 -5.79
N LEU A 287 -11.86 10.13 -5.26
CA LEU A 287 -11.89 10.58 -3.86
C LEU A 287 -13.12 11.45 -3.58
N GLY A 288 -13.57 12.26 -4.55
CA GLY A 288 -14.70 13.15 -4.35
C GLY A 288 -14.57 14.00 -3.09
N TRP A 289 -13.34 14.42 -2.76
CA TRP A 289 -13.06 15.20 -1.56
C TRP A 289 -13.84 16.51 -1.64
N SER A 290 -14.63 16.79 -0.61
CA SER A 290 -15.38 18.04 -0.55
C SER A 290 -15.09 18.71 0.77
N THR A 291 -14.46 19.88 0.67
CA THR A 291 -14.23 20.73 1.83
C THR A 291 -15.56 21.09 2.50
N ALA A 292 -16.68 21.22 1.77
CA ALA A 292 -17.97 21.65 2.31
C ALA A 292 -18.60 20.73 3.38
N THR A 293 -18.04 19.54 3.62
CA THR A 293 -18.62 18.54 4.51
C THR A 293 -18.20 18.67 5.98
N ASP A 294 -17.09 19.35 6.29
CA ASP A 294 -16.62 19.57 7.66
C ASP A 294 -16.09 21.00 7.87
N SER A 295 -16.95 21.87 8.41
CA SER A 295 -16.62 23.27 8.71
C SER A 295 -15.52 23.46 9.75
N LYS A 296 -15.08 22.40 10.44
CA LYS A 296 -13.96 22.45 11.37
C LYS A 296 -12.63 22.05 10.74
N TRP A 297 -12.65 21.43 9.56
CA TRP A 297 -11.42 20.99 8.91
C TRP A 297 -10.55 22.18 8.51
N GLN A 298 -9.27 22.11 8.88
CA GLN A 298 -8.33 23.21 8.76
C GLN A 298 -7.40 23.10 7.53
N GLY A 299 -7.68 22.19 6.61
CA GLY A 299 -6.80 21.91 5.48
C GLY A 299 -5.63 20.96 5.81
N LEU A 300 -5.05 20.37 4.77
CA LEU A 300 -3.80 19.61 4.86
C LEU A 300 -2.61 20.56 5.11
N GLN A 301 -1.67 20.09 5.93
CA GLN A 301 -0.34 20.67 6.10
C GLN A 301 0.67 20.01 5.15
N VAL A 302 0.53 18.69 4.93
CA VAL A 302 1.44 17.92 4.08
C VAL A 302 0.64 17.09 3.08
N LEU A 303 1.00 17.20 1.79
CA LEU A 303 0.48 16.35 0.73
C LEU A 303 1.63 15.71 -0.04
N ALA A 304 1.60 14.39 -0.18
CA ALA A 304 2.52 13.67 -1.04
C ALA A 304 1.74 12.67 -1.89
N LEU A 305 1.81 12.82 -3.20
CA LEU A 305 1.14 11.98 -4.17
C LEU A 305 2.18 11.41 -5.12
N SER A 306 2.13 10.10 -5.33
CA SER A 306 2.93 9.42 -6.32
C SER A 306 2.08 8.51 -7.19
N ARG A 307 2.20 8.63 -8.52
CA ARG A 307 1.48 7.83 -9.52
C ARG A 307 -0.04 7.96 -9.41
N VAL A 308 -0.51 9.17 -9.71
CA VAL A 308 -1.93 9.55 -9.56
C VAL A 308 -2.39 10.32 -10.79
N TYR A 309 -3.57 10.00 -11.31
CA TYR A 309 -4.34 10.87 -12.20
C TYR A 309 -5.30 11.72 -11.39
N VAL A 310 -5.40 12.99 -11.75
CA VAL A 310 -6.30 13.93 -11.07
C VAL A 310 -6.73 15.05 -12.01
N SER A 311 -7.92 15.60 -11.81
CA SER A 311 -8.34 16.88 -12.34
C SER A 311 -7.77 18.04 -11.52
N PRO A 312 -7.59 19.24 -12.12
CA PRO A 312 -7.15 20.41 -11.36
C PRO A 312 -8.07 20.73 -10.19
N ASP A 313 -9.38 20.57 -10.38
CA ASP A 313 -10.39 20.89 -9.36
C ASP A 313 -10.33 19.91 -8.18
N SER A 314 -10.24 18.59 -8.42
CA SER A 314 -10.12 17.62 -7.32
C SER A 314 -8.81 17.78 -6.52
N LEU A 315 -7.69 18.11 -7.19
CA LEU A 315 -6.46 18.42 -6.48
C LEU A 315 -6.58 19.71 -5.67
N LEU A 316 -7.23 20.73 -6.22
CA LEU A 316 -7.49 21.99 -5.54
C LEU A 316 -8.40 21.81 -4.32
N ASP A 317 -9.47 21.02 -4.43
CA ASP A 317 -10.37 20.72 -3.32
C ASP A 317 -9.64 20.01 -2.17
N LEU A 318 -8.63 19.20 -2.49
CA LEU A 318 -7.80 18.53 -1.48
C LEU A 318 -6.86 19.48 -0.73
N ILE A 319 -6.35 20.54 -1.38
CA ILE A 319 -5.37 21.47 -0.79
C ILE A 319 -5.96 22.80 -0.31
N ARG A 320 -7.17 23.15 -0.76
CA ARG A 320 -7.86 24.36 -0.35
C ARG A 320 -8.38 24.23 1.08
N LEU A 321 -8.42 25.35 1.78
CA LEU A 321 -9.12 25.44 3.05
C LEU A 321 -10.63 25.34 2.84
N HIS A 322 -11.33 24.95 3.91
CA HIS A 322 -12.77 25.10 3.97
C HIS A 322 -13.17 26.57 3.71
N PRO A 323 -14.16 26.87 2.84
CA PRO A 323 -14.56 28.25 2.50
C PRO A 323 -14.92 29.13 3.70
N GLU A 324 -15.44 28.52 4.76
CA GLU A 324 -15.80 29.20 6.02
C GLU A 324 -14.63 29.42 6.98
N VAL A 325 -13.48 28.79 6.76
CA VAL A 325 -12.28 28.96 7.59
C VAL A 325 -11.53 30.21 7.11
N GLN A 326 -11.48 31.23 7.97
CA GLN A 326 -10.71 32.44 7.71
C GLN A 326 -9.21 32.16 7.86
N GLY A 327 -8.41 32.44 6.83
CA GLY A 327 -6.97 32.34 6.88
C GLY A 327 -6.34 31.97 5.54
N THR A 328 -5.01 31.91 5.51
CA THR A 328 -4.20 31.39 4.41
C THR A 328 -4.04 29.88 4.53
N SER A 329 -3.80 29.19 3.41
CA SER A 329 -3.60 27.73 3.41
C SER A 329 -2.54 27.30 4.42
N ARG A 330 -2.79 26.19 5.12
CA ARG A 330 -1.85 25.60 6.08
C ARG A 330 -0.83 24.67 5.42
N LEU A 331 -0.93 24.48 4.11
CA LEU A 331 -0.06 23.60 3.35
C LEU A 331 1.38 24.12 3.39
N CYS A 332 2.24 23.40 4.09
CA CYS A 332 3.66 23.73 4.23
C CYS A 332 4.56 22.78 3.42
N ARG A 333 4.06 21.61 2.98
CA ARG A 333 4.84 20.70 2.13
C ARG A 333 3.96 20.01 1.10
N ILE A 334 4.40 20.05 -0.15
CA ILE A 334 3.81 19.31 -1.25
C ILE A 334 4.88 18.53 -2.01
N SER A 335 4.61 17.26 -2.32
CA SER A 335 5.47 16.42 -3.15
C SER A 335 4.60 15.69 -4.17
N LEU A 336 4.77 16.03 -5.44
CA LEU A 336 4.04 15.41 -6.55
C LEU A 336 5.05 14.67 -7.43
N ASP A 337 4.97 13.36 -7.44
CA ASP A 337 5.88 12.48 -8.19
C ASP A 337 5.08 11.66 -9.20
N ASP A 338 5.31 11.87 -10.48
CA ASP A 338 4.54 11.20 -11.54
C ASP A 338 3.00 11.37 -11.36
N VAL A 339 2.58 12.61 -11.10
CA VAL A 339 1.16 12.99 -11.03
C VAL A 339 0.75 13.56 -12.39
N LYS A 340 -0.33 13.04 -12.95
CA LYS A 340 -0.81 13.40 -14.29
C LYS A 340 -2.17 14.09 -14.21
N MET A 341 -2.31 15.15 -14.98
CA MET A 341 -3.59 15.85 -15.11
C MET A 341 -4.44 15.11 -16.14
N ARG A 342 -5.63 14.64 -15.76
CA ARG A 342 -6.58 14.00 -16.68
C ARG A 342 -7.02 14.99 -17.76
N GLU A 343 -7.30 16.22 -17.33
CA GLU A 343 -7.66 17.33 -18.19
C GLU A 343 -7.22 18.67 -17.57
N GLY A 344 -7.30 19.76 -18.32
CA GLY A 344 -6.97 21.10 -17.80
C GLY A 344 -5.47 21.41 -17.72
N LYS A 345 -5.11 22.40 -16.89
CA LYS A 345 -3.75 22.96 -16.84
C LYS A 345 -3.26 23.07 -15.40
N TRP A 346 -2.02 22.62 -15.18
CA TRP A 346 -1.26 22.81 -13.94
C TRP A 346 -1.17 24.26 -13.46
N ALA A 347 -1.29 25.23 -14.36
CA ALA A 347 -1.22 26.65 -14.05
C ALA A 347 -2.20 27.07 -12.93
N LEU A 348 -3.41 26.49 -12.87
CA LEU A 348 -4.38 26.80 -11.82
C LEU A 348 -3.89 26.37 -10.44
N VAL A 349 -3.32 25.17 -10.35
CA VAL A 349 -2.76 24.61 -9.11
C VAL A 349 -1.53 25.40 -8.69
N PHE A 350 -0.62 25.68 -9.61
CA PHE A 350 0.60 26.45 -9.30
C PHE A 350 0.31 27.89 -8.90
N ASN A 351 -0.65 28.56 -9.53
CA ASN A 351 -1.08 29.89 -9.11
C ASN A 351 -1.63 29.85 -7.68
N TYR A 352 -2.49 28.87 -7.35
CA TYR A 352 -3.00 28.72 -5.98
C TYR A 352 -1.87 28.49 -4.96
N LEU A 353 -0.93 27.57 -5.26
CA LEU A 353 0.21 27.30 -4.38
C LEU A 353 1.09 28.55 -4.19
N ASN A 354 1.31 29.34 -5.24
CA ASN A 354 2.12 30.55 -5.17
C ASN A 354 1.42 31.69 -4.39
N ASP A 355 0.12 31.85 -4.59
CA ASP A 355 -0.63 33.00 -4.09
C ASP A 355 -1.19 32.77 -2.67
N GLU A 356 -1.57 31.53 -2.33
CA GLU A 356 -2.34 31.20 -1.12
C GLU A 356 -1.59 30.30 -0.11
N CYS A 357 -0.48 29.67 -0.50
CA CYS A 357 0.35 28.80 0.36
C CYS A 357 1.69 29.45 0.72
N SER A 358 1.65 30.54 1.51
CA SER A 358 2.84 31.32 1.88
C SER A 358 3.90 30.57 2.70
N ASP A 359 3.50 29.51 3.40
CA ASP A 359 4.38 28.70 4.26
C ASP A 359 4.98 27.48 3.53
N LEU A 360 4.80 27.39 2.21
CA LEU A 360 5.26 26.25 1.43
C LEU A 360 6.80 26.16 1.45
N GLU A 361 7.32 25.09 2.04
CA GLU A 361 8.73 24.75 1.99
C GLU A 361 9.11 24.50 0.52
N CYS A 362 9.93 25.40 -0.05
CA CYS A 362 10.61 25.14 -1.31
C CYS A 362 11.66 24.03 -1.10
N GLY A 363 11.22 22.77 -1.17
CA GLY A 363 12.13 21.63 -1.16
C GLY A 363 13.08 21.70 -2.36
N SER A 364 14.39 21.52 -2.13
CA SER A 364 15.32 21.35 -3.23
C SER A 364 14.95 20.08 -4.00
N MET A 365 14.35 20.25 -5.18
CA MET A 365 14.34 19.19 -6.19
C MET A 365 15.80 18.88 -6.51
N ARG A 366 16.33 17.78 -5.98
CA ARG A 366 17.49 17.15 -6.61
C ARG A 366 16.92 16.42 -7.83
N MET A 367 17.13 17.04 -8.99
CA MET A 367 16.96 16.44 -10.31
C MET A 367 17.81 15.19 -10.46
#